data_AF-A0A4Q3W664-F1
#
_entry.id   AF-A0A4Q3W664-F1
#
_cell.length_a   1.000
_cell.length_b   1.000
_cell.length_c   1.000
_cell.angle_alpha   90.00
_cell.angle_beta   90.00
_cell.angle_gamma   90.00
#
_symmetry.space_group_name_H-M   'P 1'
#
loop_
_entity.id
_entity.type
_entity.pdbx_description
1 polymer ?
#
loop_
_entity_poly.entity_id
_entity_poly.type
_entity_poly.pdbx_seq_one_letter_code
_entity_poly.pdbx_strand_id
1 'polypeptide(L)'
;DMLPMVIILKVKRCLKGAYDANTYLVKKSRKFTFISGMADHIRVKSPWSQLGIFLGLFGLAFIVGYVIMGIFAYNMGVTDGAEAGKLDWSNPRVAAGLKIIQAVSSILIFLLPAVIFARMVQEGKTLSFLGLRPARLKVMYILGIVGILVAFPFVFWLGEINQMFPLPQWMGDMEKEASKQMQQFLKASGPLDVAINVFIVAFIPAICEEVCFRGALQRIMIHISKNAWTGIIITSFVFSALHLQFMGFLPRMFLGVFLGAICWYSGSLWPSILAHLVYNGAQVIAVSYAPEFVEKNPSVPIYLAALSGLVTLAVMWVFRTYSTISYREVYESDDIKSNNEFLV
;
A
#
# COMPACT_ATOMS: atom_id res chain seq x y z
N ASP A 1 -23.47 -2.87 -48.68
CA ASP A 1 -22.57 -2.07 -47.82
C ASP A 1 -23.24 -1.10 -46.82
N MET A 2 -24.38 -1.45 -46.19
CA MET A 2 -24.99 -0.59 -45.13
C MET A 2 -25.27 -1.28 -43.79
N LEU A 3 -25.01 -2.58 -43.65
CA LEU A 3 -25.22 -3.31 -42.40
C LEU A 3 -24.26 -2.91 -41.24
N PRO A 4 -22.97 -2.60 -41.46
CA PRO A 4 -22.04 -2.28 -40.37
C PRO A 4 -22.35 -0.96 -39.64
N MET A 5 -22.86 0.04 -40.36
CA MET A 5 -23.10 1.38 -39.81
C MET A 5 -24.26 1.41 -38.80
N VAL A 6 -25.31 0.62 -39.04
CA VAL A 6 -26.49 0.55 -38.18
C VAL A 6 -26.17 -0.11 -36.83
N ILE A 7 -25.28 -1.10 -36.82
CA ILE A 7 -24.82 -1.78 -35.60
C ILE A 7 -23.97 -0.82 -34.76
N ILE A 8 -23.04 -0.08 -35.39
CA ILE A 8 -22.19 0.91 -34.70
C ILE A 8 -23.04 2.03 -34.09
N LEU A 9 -24.08 2.50 -34.78
CA LEU A 9 -24.99 3.52 -34.27
C LEU A 9 -25.84 3.01 -33.11
N LYS A 10 -26.33 1.76 -33.16
CA LYS A 10 -27.06 1.14 -32.04
C LYS A 10 -26.18 0.96 -30.80
N VAL A 11 -24.92 0.53 -30.97
CA VAL A 11 -23.96 0.38 -29.86
C VAL A 11 -23.64 1.74 -29.23
N LYS A 12 -23.39 2.78 -30.04
CA LYS A 12 -23.18 4.15 -29.52
C LYS A 12 -24.39 4.69 -28.75
N ARG A 13 -25.61 4.40 -29.20
CA ARG A 13 -26.86 4.83 -28.52
C ARG A 13 -27.06 4.09 -27.19
N CYS A 14 -26.77 2.79 -27.14
CA CYS A 14 -26.78 2.02 -25.89
C CYS A 14 -25.72 2.49 -24.89
N LEU A 15 -24.50 2.79 -25.34
CA LEU A 15 -23.43 3.31 -24.47
C LEU A 15 -23.77 4.69 -23.91
N LYS A 16 -24.39 5.56 -24.72
CA LYS A 16 -24.84 6.89 -24.26
C LYS A 16 -26.00 6.78 -23.26
N GLY A 17 -26.96 5.90 -23.51
CA GLY A 17 -28.06 5.63 -22.57
C GLY A 17 -27.59 5.04 -21.23
N ALA A 18 -26.58 4.16 -21.25
CA ALA A 18 -25.97 3.62 -20.03
C ALA A 18 -25.20 4.69 -19.25
N TYR A 19 -24.50 5.60 -19.93
CA TYR A 19 -23.81 6.73 -19.31
C TYR A 19 -24.80 7.72 -18.66
N ASP A 20 -25.88 8.06 -19.36
CA ASP A 20 -26.89 9.01 -18.87
C ASP A 20 -27.70 8.42 -17.69
N ALA A 21 -28.04 7.13 -17.74
CA ALA A 21 -28.70 6.43 -16.63
C ALA A 21 -27.82 6.36 -15.37
N ASN A 22 -26.52 6.13 -15.55
CA ASN A 22 -25.57 6.12 -14.43
C ASN A 22 -25.41 7.52 -13.83
N THR A 23 -25.40 8.55 -14.68
CA THR A 23 -25.35 9.97 -14.25
C THR A 23 -26.61 10.39 -13.48
N TYR A 24 -27.78 9.88 -13.87
CA TYR A 24 -29.04 10.14 -13.17
C TYR A 24 -29.12 9.46 -11.81
N LEU A 25 -28.63 8.21 -11.70
CA LEU A 25 -28.53 7.49 -10.42
C LEU A 25 -27.51 8.14 -9.48
N VAL A 26 -26.40 8.67 -10.02
CA VAL A 26 -25.39 9.46 -9.29
C VAL A 26 -25.97 10.78 -8.74
N LYS A 27 -26.91 11.42 -9.45
CA LYS A 27 -27.62 12.60 -8.94
C LYS A 27 -28.61 12.24 -7.83
N LYS A 28 -29.33 11.11 -7.94
CA LYS A 28 -30.33 10.69 -6.95
C LYS A 28 -29.71 10.27 -5.60
N SER A 29 -28.47 9.77 -5.59
CA SER A 29 -27.76 9.42 -4.34
C SER A 29 -27.29 10.63 -3.51
N ARG A 30 -27.41 11.87 -4.02
CA ARG A 30 -27.07 13.09 -3.26
C ARG A 30 -28.12 13.47 -2.20
N LYS A 31 -29.28 12.82 -2.16
CA LYS A 31 -30.42 13.17 -1.28
C LYS A 31 -30.50 12.41 0.05
N PHE A 32 -29.49 11.62 0.43
CA PHE A 32 -29.43 11.06 1.78
C PHE A 32 -28.75 12.04 2.73
N THR A 33 -29.55 12.94 3.26
CA THR A 33 -29.22 13.86 4.36
C THR A 33 -28.85 13.04 5.59
N PHE A 34 -27.56 13.06 5.99
CA PHE A 34 -27.13 12.49 7.25
C PHE A 34 -27.54 13.41 8.39
N ILE A 35 -28.25 12.84 9.36
CA ILE A 35 -28.63 13.46 10.62
C ILE A 35 -27.38 13.91 11.37
N SER A 36 -27.39 15.18 11.77
CA SER A 36 -26.41 15.87 12.61
C SER A 36 -26.26 15.20 13.98
N GLY A 37 -25.04 14.75 14.30
CA GLY A 37 -24.64 14.31 15.63
C GLY A 37 -23.12 14.09 15.67
N MET A 38 -22.40 15.00 16.32
CA MET A 38 -20.93 15.21 16.32
C MET A 38 -20.37 15.72 14.98
N ALA A 39 -20.02 17.01 14.93
CA ALA A 39 -19.36 17.58 13.76
C ALA A 39 -17.98 16.92 13.56
N ASP A 40 -17.88 16.07 12.53
CA ASP A 40 -16.60 15.61 11.99
C ASP A 40 -15.80 16.86 11.57
N HIS A 41 -14.78 17.23 12.34
CA HIS A 41 -13.93 18.37 12.01
C HIS A 41 -12.45 18.03 12.27
N ILE A 42 -11.58 18.62 11.44
CA ILE A 42 -10.13 18.45 11.56
C ILE A 42 -9.64 19.37 12.68
N ARG A 43 -9.14 18.79 13.78
CA ARG A 43 -8.59 19.52 14.93
C ARG A 43 -7.28 20.22 14.58
N VAL A 44 -6.41 19.54 13.84
CA VAL A 44 -5.08 20.06 13.45
C VAL A 44 -5.09 20.40 11.96
N LYS A 45 -5.36 21.67 11.62
CA LYS A 45 -5.51 22.10 10.21
C LYS A 45 -4.18 22.17 9.45
N SER A 46 -3.09 22.57 10.12
CA SER A 46 -1.78 22.75 9.47
C SER A 46 -1.19 21.40 9.03
N PRO A 47 -0.94 21.17 7.73
CA PRO A 47 -0.35 19.91 7.26
C PRO A 47 1.07 19.69 7.79
N TRP A 48 1.82 20.75 8.08
CA TRP A 48 3.15 20.66 8.70
C TRP A 48 3.08 20.22 10.15
N SER A 49 2.07 20.67 10.90
CA SER A 49 1.83 20.19 12.26
C SER A 49 1.38 18.72 12.26
N GLN A 50 0.53 18.32 11.30
CA GLN A 50 0.18 16.92 11.10
C GLN A 50 1.43 16.07 10.82
N LEU A 51 2.34 16.55 9.95
CA LEU A 51 3.61 15.88 9.67
C LEU A 51 4.46 15.74 10.94
N GLY A 52 4.64 16.81 11.71
CA GLY A 52 5.42 16.77 12.95
C GLY A 52 4.87 15.78 13.96
N ILE A 53 3.55 15.75 14.17
CA ILE A 53 2.88 14.78 15.04
C ILE A 53 3.12 13.35 14.53
N PHE A 54 2.90 13.11 13.23
CA PHE A 54 3.06 11.78 12.65
C PHE A 54 4.50 11.28 12.75
N LEU A 55 5.49 12.11 12.39
CA LEU A 55 6.91 11.75 12.49
C LEU A 55 7.35 11.52 13.94
N GLY A 56 6.85 12.32 14.88
CA GLY A 56 7.12 12.12 16.31
C GLY A 56 6.58 10.78 16.81
N LEU A 57 5.32 10.45 16.48
CA LEU A 57 4.71 9.17 16.83
C LEU A 57 5.41 7.99 16.15
N PHE A 58 5.75 8.12 14.87
CA PHE A 58 6.38 7.08 14.08
C PHE A 58 7.82 6.82 14.58
N GLY A 59 8.60 7.87 14.83
CA GLY A 59 9.93 7.76 15.43
C GLY A 59 9.91 7.15 16.83
N LEU A 60 8.96 7.56 17.69
CA LEU A 60 8.77 6.94 19.00
C LEU A 60 8.42 5.45 18.87
N ALA A 61 7.57 5.08 17.91
CA ALA A 61 7.20 3.70 17.66
C ALA A 61 8.39 2.83 17.22
N PHE A 62 9.34 3.37 16.44
CA PHE A 62 10.60 2.67 16.14
C PHE A 62 11.45 2.45 17.39
N ILE A 63 11.62 3.47 18.23
CA ILE A 63 12.44 3.35 19.45
C ILE A 63 11.81 2.34 20.41
N VAL A 64 10.52 2.48 20.70
CA VAL A 64 9.79 1.58 21.59
C VAL A 64 9.73 0.16 21.00
N GLY A 65 9.48 0.04 19.70
CA GLY A 65 9.49 -1.22 18.97
C GLY A 65 10.83 -1.93 19.11
N TYR A 66 11.94 -1.23 18.86
CA TYR A 66 13.29 -1.78 19.02
C TYR A 66 13.56 -2.29 20.44
N VAL A 67 13.18 -1.53 21.47
CA VAL A 67 13.33 -1.95 22.87
C VAL A 67 12.48 -3.18 23.20
N ILE A 68 11.20 -3.20 22.80
CA ILE A 68 10.31 -4.34 23.02
C ILE A 68 10.83 -5.58 22.31
N MET A 69 11.30 -5.44 21.06
CA MET A 69 11.90 -6.53 20.29
C MET A 69 13.14 -7.09 20.98
N GLY A 70 14.02 -6.22 21.52
CA GLY A 70 15.21 -6.65 22.26
C GLY A 70 14.87 -7.43 23.53
N ILE A 71 13.91 -6.94 24.33
CA ILE A 71 13.43 -7.63 25.54
C ILE A 71 12.81 -8.98 25.18
N PHE A 72 11.98 -9.02 24.14
CA PHE A 72 11.31 -10.23 23.71
C PHE A 72 12.31 -11.27 23.18
N ALA A 73 13.28 -10.85 22.36
CA ALA A 73 14.35 -11.72 21.88
C ALA A 73 15.17 -12.31 23.04
N TYR A 74 15.51 -11.50 24.04
CA TYR A 74 16.20 -11.97 25.25
C TYR A 74 15.37 -13.01 26.01
N ASN A 75 14.09 -12.73 26.29
CA ASN A 75 13.22 -13.65 27.05
C ASN A 75 12.91 -14.95 26.31
N MET A 76 12.96 -14.96 24.98
CA MET A 76 12.81 -16.19 24.19
C MET A 76 14.10 -17.02 24.09
N GLY A 77 15.21 -16.56 24.69
CA GLY A 77 16.52 -17.19 24.53
C GLY A 77 17.04 -17.11 23.09
N VAL A 78 16.59 -16.11 22.34
CA VAL A 78 17.02 -15.86 20.95
C VAL A 78 18.36 -15.13 20.92
N THR A 79 18.70 -14.38 21.98
CA THR A 79 19.99 -13.70 22.16
C THR A 79 20.38 -13.68 23.63
N ASP A 80 21.67 -13.94 23.92
CA ASP A 80 22.22 -13.95 25.28
C ASP A 80 22.62 -12.54 25.78
N GLY A 81 22.19 -11.48 25.07
CA GLY A 81 22.49 -10.09 25.40
C GLY A 81 23.94 -9.64 25.09
N ALA A 82 24.90 -10.56 25.08
CA ALA A 82 26.32 -10.29 24.80
C ALA A 82 26.71 -10.45 23.31
N GLU A 83 25.98 -11.26 22.53
CA GLU A 83 26.24 -11.53 21.11
C GLU A 83 25.03 -11.20 20.23
N ALA A 84 24.55 -9.96 20.28
CA ALA A 84 23.38 -9.48 19.52
C ALA A 84 23.51 -9.50 17.97
N GLY A 85 24.45 -10.26 17.41
CA GLY A 85 24.76 -10.30 15.97
C GLY A 85 24.78 -11.68 15.31
N LYS A 86 24.61 -12.78 16.05
CA LYS A 86 24.63 -14.15 15.47
C LYS A 86 23.40 -14.96 15.86
N LEU A 87 22.24 -14.51 15.38
CA LEU A 87 21.02 -15.33 15.47
C LEU A 87 21.16 -16.57 14.60
N ASP A 88 20.91 -17.75 15.17
CA ASP A 88 20.80 -18.98 14.38
C ASP A 88 19.42 -19.05 13.70
N TRP A 89 19.33 -18.49 12.50
CA TRP A 89 18.12 -18.50 11.67
C TRP A 89 17.67 -19.90 11.25
N SER A 90 18.53 -20.92 11.38
CA SER A 90 18.18 -22.31 11.06
C SER A 90 17.38 -22.99 12.17
N ASN A 91 17.44 -22.45 13.40
CA ASN A 91 16.70 -22.97 14.55
C ASN A 91 15.19 -22.65 14.41
N PRO A 92 14.31 -23.67 14.37
CA PRO A 92 12.87 -23.46 14.21
C PRO A 92 12.23 -22.58 15.30
N ARG A 93 12.75 -22.63 16.54
CA ARG A 93 12.24 -21.78 17.63
C ARG A 93 12.58 -20.31 17.41
N VAL A 94 13.80 -20.03 16.91
CA VAL A 94 14.24 -18.67 16.58
C VAL A 94 13.41 -18.14 15.40
N ALA A 95 13.24 -18.93 14.33
CA ALA A 95 12.42 -18.54 13.19
C ALA A 95 10.96 -18.25 13.59
N ALA A 96 10.36 -19.09 14.45
CA ALA A 96 9.01 -18.85 14.97
C ALA A 96 8.92 -17.57 15.83
N GLY A 97 9.91 -17.33 16.70
CA GLY A 97 10.00 -16.10 17.50
C GLY A 97 10.11 -14.86 16.62
N LEU A 98 10.94 -14.90 15.59
CA LEU A 98 11.10 -13.80 14.63
C LEU A 98 9.82 -13.53 13.83
N LYS A 99 9.04 -14.55 13.50
CA LYS A 99 7.72 -14.39 12.86
C LYS A 99 6.74 -13.65 13.76
N ILE A 100 6.70 -13.99 15.05
CA ILE A 100 5.88 -13.28 16.04
C ILE A 100 6.36 -11.83 16.19
N ILE A 101 7.68 -11.63 16.29
CA ILE A 101 8.30 -10.31 16.34
C ILE A 101 7.88 -9.48 15.12
N GLN A 102 7.99 -10.02 13.91
CA GLN A 102 7.58 -9.31 12.67
C GLN A 102 6.12 -8.88 12.70
N ALA A 103 5.22 -9.77 13.13
CA ALA A 103 3.79 -9.49 13.23
C ALA A 103 3.50 -8.37 14.24
N VAL A 104 4.08 -8.47 15.45
CA VAL A 104 3.92 -7.47 16.51
C VAL A 104 4.53 -6.13 16.10
N SER A 105 5.73 -6.12 15.53
CA SER A 105 6.41 -4.93 15.06
C SER A 105 5.62 -4.23 13.95
N SER A 106 4.98 -4.97 13.05
CA SER A 106 4.12 -4.36 12.02
C SER A 106 2.97 -3.56 12.63
N ILE A 107 2.35 -4.09 13.69
CA ILE A 107 1.27 -3.42 14.41
C ILE A 107 1.80 -2.20 15.19
N LEU A 108 2.88 -2.37 15.95
CA LEU A 108 3.43 -1.33 16.81
C LEU A 108 4.05 -0.18 16.03
N ILE A 109 4.80 -0.48 14.97
CA ILE A 109 5.56 0.52 14.21
C ILE A 109 4.69 1.19 13.14
N PHE A 110 3.77 0.48 12.49
CA PHE A 110 2.99 1.08 11.40
C PHE A 110 1.55 1.39 11.80
N LEU A 111 0.79 0.41 12.30
CA LEU A 111 -0.64 0.59 12.54
C LEU A 111 -0.92 1.55 13.70
N LEU A 112 -0.26 1.33 14.85
CA LEU A 112 -0.49 2.08 16.07
C LEU A 112 -0.25 3.59 15.92
N PRO A 113 0.93 4.07 15.45
CA PRO A 113 1.16 5.50 15.30
C PRO A 113 0.22 6.16 14.28
N ALA A 114 -0.18 5.44 13.22
CA ALA A 114 -1.14 5.95 12.24
C ALA A 114 -2.55 6.13 12.83
N VAL A 115 -3.01 5.19 13.67
CA VAL A 115 -4.31 5.30 14.36
C VAL A 115 -4.27 6.39 15.43
N ILE A 116 -3.19 6.50 16.20
CA ILE A 116 -3.03 7.57 17.20
C ILE A 116 -2.98 8.93 16.50
N PHE A 117 -2.19 9.07 15.44
CA PHE A 117 -2.15 10.26 14.60
C PHE A 117 -3.55 10.68 14.15
N ALA A 118 -4.32 9.75 13.58
CA ALA A 118 -5.65 10.03 13.10
C ALA A 118 -6.61 10.46 14.22
N ARG A 119 -6.49 9.88 15.43
CA ARG A 119 -7.28 10.33 16.60
C ARG A 119 -6.88 11.70 17.11
N MET A 120 -5.62 12.10 16.98
CA MET A 120 -5.15 13.43 17.35
C MET A 120 -5.58 14.51 16.36
N VAL A 121 -5.61 14.17 15.07
CA VAL A 121 -5.90 15.13 13.99
C VAL A 121 -7.40 15.25 13.68
N GLN A 122 -8.15 14.15 13.76
CA GLN A 122 -9.57 14.12 13.38
C GLN A 122 -10.44 13.80 14.59
N GLU A 123 -11.47 14.62 14.81
CA GLU A 123 -12.56 14.30 15.72
C GLU A 123 -13.62 13.42 15.03
N GLY A 124 -14.11 12.40 15.74
CA GLY A 124 -15.14 11.50 15.22
C GLY A 124 -14.57 10.34 14.40
N LYS A 125 -14.88 10.30 13.09
CA LYS A 125 -14.65 9.11 12.23
C LYS A 125 -13.18 8.83 11.88
N THR A 126 -12.35 8.49 12.86
CA THR A 126 -10.90 8.20 12.71
C THR A 126 -10.58 7.20 11.59
N LEU A 127 -11.29 6.07 11.51
CA LEU A 127 -11.00 5.05 10.50
C LEU A 127 -11.38 5.52 9.09
N SER A 128 -12.51 6.23 8.97
CA SER A 128 -12.91 6.85 7.70
C SER A 128 -11.96 7.96 7.29
N PHE A 129 -11.41 8.72 8.26
CA PHE A 129 -10.33 9.65 8.00
C PHE A 129 -9.18 8.88 7.38
N LEU A 130 -8.59 7.87 8.02
CA LEU A 130 -7.52 7.06 7.41
C LEU A 130 -7.85 6.43 6.04
N GLY A 131 -9.13 6.35 5.65
CA GLY A 131 -9.56 5.85 4.35
C GLY A 131 -10.07 4.41 4.40
N LEU A 132 -10.25 3.86 5.61
CA LEU A 132 -10.89 2.57 5.84
C LEU A 132 -12.42 2.69 5.65
N ARG A 133 -12.80 2.93 4.40
CA ARG A 133 -14.19 2.99 3.92
C ARG A 133 -14.28 2.21 2.60
N PRO A 134 -15.41 1.57 2.28
CA PRO A 134 -15.52 0.80 1.04
C PRO A 134 -15.30 1.69 -0.20
N ALA A 135 -14.67 1.13 -1.24
CA ALA A 135 -14.59 1.81 -2.53
C ALA A 135 -15.99 1.94 -3.14
N ARG A 136 -16.24 3.06 -3.81
CA ARG A 136 -17.55 3.35 -4.42
C ARG A 136 -17.97 2.29 -5.43
N LEU A 137 -17.04 1.86 -6.28
CA LEU A 137 -17.29 0.87 -7.32
C LEU A 137 -16.57 -0.43 -6.98
N LYS A 138 -17.32 -1.53 -6.88
CA LYS A 138 -16.76 -2.85 -6.57
C LYS A 138 -15.72 -3.33 -7.59
N VAL A 139 -15.82 -2.88 -8.85
CA VAL A 139 -14.85 -3.22 -9.91
C VAL A 139 -13.42 -2.75 -9.57
N MET A 140 -13.27 -1.69 -8.76
CA MET A 140 -11.95 -1.20 -8.34
C MET A 140 -11.16 -2.24 -7.53
N TYR A 141 -11.83 -3.13 -6.79
CA TYR A 141 -11.16 -4.23 -6.09
C TYR A 141 -10.50 -5.20 -7.07
N ILE A 142 -11.27 -5.63 -8.08
CA ILE A 142 -10.81 -6.58 -9.10
C ILE A 142 -9.72 -5.93 -9.95
N LEU A 143 -9.90 -4.66 -10.36
CA LEU A 143 -8.88 -3.94 -11.13
C LEU A 143 -7.58 -3.75 -10.33
N GLY A 144 -7.65 -3.51 -9.02
CA GLY A 144 -6.47 -3.44 -8.17
C GLY A 144 -5.70 -4.77 -8.15
N ILE A 145 -6.41 -5.88 -7.95
CA ILE A 145 -5.84 -7.24 -7.94
C ILE A 145 -5.26 -7.61 -9.31
N VAL A 146 -5.99 -7.38 -10.39
CA VAL A 146 -5.49 -7.68 -11.75
C VAL A 146 -4.30 -6.79 -12.09
N GLY A 147 -4.37 -5.49 -11.77
CA GLY A 147 -3.28 -4.55 -12.03
C GLY A 147 -1.98 -4.91 -11.32
N ILE A 148 -2.06 -5.35 -10.06
CA ILE A 148 -0.87 -5.75 -9.29
C ILE A 148 -0.30 -7.09 -9.77
N LEU A 149 -1.15 -8.04 -10.19
CA LEU A 149 -0.71 -9.31 -10.76
C LEU A 149 -0.07 -9.14 -12.15
N VAL A 150 -0.63 -8.25 -12.98
CA VAL A 150 -0.05 -7.96 -14.30
C VAL A 150 1.25 -7.16 -14.18
N ALA A 151 1.49 -6.47 -13.06
CA ALA A 151 2.71 -5.70 -12.84
C ALA A 151 3.98 -6.55 -12.64
N PHE A 152 3.88 -7.85 -12.30
CA PHE A 152 5.03 -8.68 -11.95
C PHE A 152 6.18 -8.66 -12.98
N PRO A 153 5.96 -8.87 -14.29
CA PRO A 153 7.04 -8.82 -15.28
C PRO A 153 7.77 -7.46 -15.31
N PHE A 154 7.05 -6.35 -15.25
CA PHE A 154 7.66 -5.02 -15.20
C PHE A 154 8.45 -4.80 -13.90
N VAL A 155 7.91 -5.26 -12.78
CA VAL A 155 8.57 -5.18 -11.46
C VAL A 155 9.85 -6.00 -11.41
N PHE A 156 9.87 -7.20 -11.99
CA PHE A 156 11.09 -8.01 -12.11
C PHE A 156 12.14 -7.31 -12.98
N TRP A 157 11.74 -6.76 -14.12
CA TRP A 157 12.64 -6.00 -14.98
C TRP A 157 13.21 -4.74 -14.30
N LEU A 158 12.40 -4.03 -13.50
CA LEU A 158 12.92 -2.95 -12.64
C LEU A 158 13.93 -3.45 -11.62
N GLY A 159 13.77 -4.68 -11.13
CA GLY A 159 14.72 -5.34 -10.23
C GLY A 159 16.05 -5.61 -10.91
N GLU A 160 16.04 -6.08 -12.17
CA GLU A 160 17.24 -6.25 -12.98
C GLU A 160 17.97 -4.92 -13.17
N ILE A 161 17.25 -3.85 -13.53
CA ILE A 161 17.84 -2.50 -13.63
C ILE A 161 18.43 -2.06 -12.30
N ASN A 162 17.73 -2.29 -11.20
CA ASN A 162 18.21 -1.92 -9.88
C ASN A 162 19.52 -2.65 -9.51
N GLN A 163 19.69 -3.89 -9.98
CA GLN A 163 20.89 -4.68 -9.75
C GLN A 163 22.09 -4.26 -10.61
N MET A 164 21.88 -3.47 -11.67
CA MET A 164 22.97 -2.93 -12.50
C MET A 164 23.75 -1.81 -11.80
N PHE A 165 23.17 -1.18 -10.77
CA PHE A 165 23.86 -0.12 -10.03
C PHE A 165 24.92 -0.73 -9.09
N PRO A 166 26.20 -0.36 -9.24
CA PRO A 166 27.26 -0.90 -8.40
C PRO A 166 27.06 -0.46 -6.95
N LEU A 167 27.08 -1.42 -6.03
CA LEU A 167 27.00 -1.16 -4.60
C LEU A 167 28.37 -1.23 -3.92
N PRO A 168 28.61 -0.40 -2.90
CA PRO A 168 29.72 -0.62 -1.99
C PRO A 168 29.65 -2.03 -1.37
N GLN A 169 30.81 -2.64 -1.14
CA GLN A 169 30.92 -4.02 -0.64
C GLN A 169 30.06 -4.27 0.60
N TRP A 170 30.10 -3.37 1.58
CA TRP A 170 29.32 -3.47 2.82
C TRP A 170 27.80 -3.55 2.56
N MET A 171 27.31 -2.82 1.56
CA MET A 171 25.89 -2.83 1.20
C MET A 171 25.53 -4.12 0.46
N GLY A 172 26.41 -4.60 -0.43
CA GLY A 172 26.25 -5.89 -1.10
C GLY A 172 26.23 -7.07 -0.12
N ASP A 173 27.04 -7.03 0.93
CA ASP A 173 27.06 -8.07 1.96
C ASP A 173 25.80 -8.04 2.84
N MET A 174 25.30 -6.84 3.18
CA MET A 174 24.00 -6.69 3.86
C MET A 174 22.85 -7.26 3.03
N GLU A 175 22.83 -7.06 1.72
CA GLU A 175 21.79 -7.61 0.82
C GLU A 175 21.81 -9.14 0.77
N LYS A 176 23.00 -9.74 0.68
CA LYS A 176 23.17 -11.19 0.68
C LYS A 176 22.70 -11.79 2.01
N GLU A 177 23.09 -11.17 3.12
CA GLU A 177 22.70 -11.62 4.45
C GLU A 177 21.17 -11.50 4.63
N ALA A 178 20.57 -10.36 4.28
CA ALA A 178 19.12 -10.17 4.36
C ALA A 178 18.35 -11.17 3.49
N SER A 179 18.87 -11.49 2.30
CA SER A 179 18.26 -12.50 1.41
C SER A 179 18.31 -13.89 2.01
N LYS A 180 19.45 -14.29 2.59
CA LYS A 180 19.62 -15.58 3.27
C LYS A 180 18.71 -15.68 4.51
N GLN A 181 18.63 -14.62 5.29
CA GLN A 181 17.73 -14.53 6.44
C GLN A 181 16.26 -14.67 6.02
N MET A 182 15.86 -13.99 4.94
CA MET A 182 14.51 -14.10 4.39
C MET A 182 14.18 -15.52 3.91
N GLN A 183 15.11 -16.21 3.25
CA GLN A 183 14.93 -17.61 2.84
C GLN A 183 14.71 -18.54 4.03
N GLN A 184 15.50 -18.39 5.10
CA GLN A 184 15.31 -19.20 6.31
C GLN A 184 14.00 -18.84 7.03
N PHE A 185 13.67 -17.55 7.09
CA PHE A 185 12.44 -17.05 7.69
C PHE A 185 11.18 -17.59 6.98
N LEU A 186 11.21 -17.66 5.64
CA LEU A 186 10.10 -18.16 4.82
C LEU A 186 10.12 -19.68 4.61
N LYS A 187 11.11 -20.40 5.14
CA LYS A 187 11.17 -21.86 5.02
C LYS A 187 9.85 -22.48 5.53
N ALA A 188 9.27 -23.34 4.70
CA ALA A 188 7.99 -23.98 4.95
C ALA A 188 8.12 -25.49 4.72
N SER A 189 7.63 -26.29 5.67
CA SER A 189 7.65 -27.76 5.58
C SER A 189 6.33 -28.33 5.06
N GLY A 190 5.30 -27.49 4.91
CA GLY A 190 4.00 -27.88 4.40
C GLY A 190 3.02 -26.70 4.25
N PRO A 191 1.78 -26.96 3.80
CA PRO A 191 0.81 -25.91 3.49
C PRO A 191 0.44 -25.01 4.68
N LEU A 192 0.46 -25.54 5.91
CA LEU A 192 0.18 -24.77 7.12
C LEU A 192 1.26 -23.70 7.36
N ASP A 193 2.53 -24.04 7.18
CA ASP A 193 3.64 -23.08 7.32
C ASP A 193 3.54 -21.97 6.27
N VAL A 194 3.15 -22.32 5.03
CA VAL A 194 2.91 -21.32 3.97
C VAL A 194 1.76 -20.40 4.34
N ALA A 195 0.64 -20.93 4.87
CA ALA A 195 -0.49 -20.12 5.32
C ALA A 195 -0.10 -19.17 6.46
N ILE A 196 0.73 -19.64 7.41
CA ILE A 196 1.30 -18.81 8.47
C ILE A 196 2.19 -17.71 7.88
N ASN A 197 3.06 -18.04 6.93
CA ASN A 197 3.93 -17.06 6.27
C ASN A 197 3.11 -16.01 5.50
N VAL A 198 2.05 -16.41 4.77
CA VAL A 198 1.14 -15.48 4.10
C VAL A 198 0.45 -14.56 5.12
N PHE A 199 -0.01 -15.10 6.24
CA PHE A 199 -0.64 -14.29 7.28
C PHE A 199 0.33 -13.24 7.85
N ILE A 200 1.57 -13.65 8.16
CA ILE A 200 2.55 -12.81 8.85
C ILE A 200 3.25 -11.82 7.92
N VAL A 201 3.53 -12.21 6.67
CA VAL A 201 4.35 -11.43 5.72
C VAL A 201 3.50 -10.71 4.67
N ALA A 202 2.30 -11.19 4.41
CA ALA A 202 1.40 -10.55 3.46
C ALA A 202 0.23 -9.86 4.16
N PHE A 203 -0.56 -10.57 4.98
CA PHE A 203 -1.81 -10.02 5.52
C PHE A 203 -1.60 -8.91 6.54
N ILE A 204 -0.78 -9.16 7.58
CA ILE A 204 -0.52 -8.16 8.62
C ILE A 204 0.13 -6.89 8.04
N PRO A 205 1.23 -6.97 7.26
CA PRO A 205 1.87 -5.80 6.67
C PRO A 205 0.94 -5.05 5.70
N ALA A 206 0.18 -5.75 4.86
CA ALA A 206 -0.74 -5.10 3.92
C ALA A 206 -1.77 -4.21 4.60
N ILE A 207 -2.21 -4.53 5.82
CA ILE A 207 -3.10 -3.64 6.58
C ILE A 207 -2.28 -2.54 7.26
N CYS A 208 -1.25 -2.92 8.02
CA CYS A 208 -0.52 -1.99 8.88
C CYS A 208 0.21 -0.91 8.07
N GLU A 209 0.93 -1.31 7.03
CA GLU A 209 1.69 -0.42 6.17
C GLU A 209 0.77 0.46 5.32
N GLU A 210 -0.31 -0.07 4.75
CA GLU A 210 -1.24 0.77 3.97
C GLU A 210 -1.92 1.84 4.83
N VAL A 211 -2.31 1.51 6.06
CA VAL A 211 -2.87 2.49 6.99
C VAL A 211 -1.83 3.58 7.33
N CYS A 212 -0.57 3.20 7.55
CA CYS A 212 0.51 4.12 7.88
C CYS A 212 0.90 5.00 6.69
N PHE A 213 1.25 4.39 5.56
CA PHE A 213 1.77 5.09 4.40
C PHE A 213 0.65 5.78 3.62
N ARG A 214 -0.44 5.11 3.28
CA ARG A 214 -1.49 5.68 2.41
C ARG A 214 -2.50 6.48 3.23
N GLY A 215 -2.87 5.96 4.40
CA GLY A 215 -3.85 6.59 5.29
C GLY A 215 -3.34 7.84 6.00
N ALA A 216 -2.06 7.85 6.40
CA ALA A 216 -1.44 8.99 7.09
C ALA A 216 -0.41 9.72 6.19
N LEU A 217 0.75 9.14 5.89
CA LEU A 217 1.85 9.87 5.27
C LEU A 217 1.50 10.47 3.89
N GLN A 218 0.93 9.67 2.97
CA GLN A 218 0.49 10.12 1.65
C GLN A 218 -0.55 11.23 1.76
N ARG A 219 -1.52 11.11 2.68
CA ARG A 219 -2.47 12.19 2.94
C ARG A 219 -1.75 13.49 3.29
N ILE A 220 -0.81 13.43 4.23
CA ILE A 220 -0.06 14.61 4.67
C ILE A 220 0.74 15.20 3.50
N MET A 221 1.46 14.36 2.74
CA MET A 221 2.27 14.81 1.60
C MET A 221 1.44 15.43 0.48
N ILE A 222 0.24 14.89 0.20
CA ILE A 222 -0.70 15.49 -0.76
C ILE A 222 -1.18 16.85 -0.26
N HIS A 223 -1.50 16.98 1.03
CA HIS A 223 -1.94 18.23 1.62
C HIS A 223 -0.83 19.31 1.59
N ILE A 224 0.41 18.94 1.92
CA ILE A 224 1.56 19.85 1.85
C ILE A 224 1.81 20.32 0.41
N SER A 225 1.88 19.38 -0.53
CA SER A 225 2.26 19.67 -1.93
C SER A 225 1.12 20.24 -2.76
N LYS A 226 -0.13 20.16 -2.27
CA LYS A 226 -1.37 20.46 -3.01
C LYS A 226 -1.47 19.68 -4.34
N ASN A 227 -0.78 18.54 -4.44
CA ASN A 227 -0.71 17.72 -5.64
C ASN A 227 -0.72 16.24 -5.27
N ALA A 228 -1.70 15.50 -5.80
CA ALA A 228 -1.86 14.08 -5.53
C ALA A 228 -0.63 13.26 -5.93
N TRP A 229 -0.08 13.50 -7.12
CA TRP A 229 1.07 12.74 -7.64
C TRP A 229 2.34 13.02 -6.87
N THR A 230 2.60 14.28 -6.52
CA THR A 230 3.76 14.64 -5.68
C THR A 230 3.70 13.89 -4.35
N GLY A 231 2.53 13.89 -3.68
CA GLY A 231 2.38 13.15 -2.43
C GLY A 231 2.51 11.63 -2.58
N ILE A 232 1.97 11.05 -3.65
CA ILE A 232 2.12 9.62 -3.96
C ILE A 232 3.60 9.26 -4.16
N ILE A 233 4.34 10.02 -4.98
CA ILE A 233 5.73 9.73 -5.30
C ILE A 233 6.61 9.84 -4.05
N ILE A 234 6.45 10.90 -3.26
CA ILE A 234 7.23 11.09 -2.02
C ILE A 234 6.96 9.93 -1.05
N THR A 235 5.70 9.59 -0.81
CA THR A 235 5.39 8.46 0.09
C THR A 235 5.92 7.13 -0.44
N SER A 236 5.87 6.91 -1.76
CA SER A 236 6.39 5.68 -2.37
C SER A 236 7.91 5.57 -2.27
N PHE A 237 8.61 6.69 -2.40
CA PHE A 237 10.04 6.78 -2.16
C PHE A 237 10.37 6.43 -0.70
N VAL A 238 9.68 7.08 0.26
CA VAL A 238 9.88 6.83 1.71
C VAL A 238 9.56 5.37 2.06
N PHE A 239 8.46 4.83 1.53
CA PHE A 239 8.07 3.43 1.70
C PHE A 239 9.19 2.48 1.24
N SER A 240 9.74 2.70 0.05
CA SER A 240 10.82 1.86 -0.47
C SER A 240 12.12 2.02 0.33
N ALA A 241 12.48 3.26 0.69
CA ALA A 241 13.71 3.57 1.43
C ALA A 241 13.74 2.96 2.83
N LEU A 242 12.61 2.92 3.54
CA LEU A 242 12.51 2.36 4.90
C LEU A 242 12.75 0.85 4.98
N HIS A 243 12.76 0.15 3.85
CA HIS A 243 13.12 -1.27 3.82
C HIS A 243 14.62 -1.52 3.90
N LEU A 244 15.47 -0.48 3.75
CA LEU A 244 16.93 -0.56 3.89
C LEU A 244 17.61 -1.65 3.02
N GLN A 245 16.97 -1.99 1.91
CA GLN A 245 17.46 -2.92 0.90
C GLN A 245 17.48 -2.17 -0.42
N PHE A 246 18.65 -1.80 -0.89
CA PHE A 246 18.81 -1.08 -2.14
C PHE A 246 18.36 -1.91 -3.35
N MET A 247 18.65 -3.21 -3.40
CA MET A 247 18.37 -4.06 -4.57
C MET A 247 16.87 -4.20 -4.89
N GLY A 248 16.01 -4.02 -3.88
CA GLY A 248 14.55 -3.98 -4.05
C GLY A 248 13.96 -2.58 -4.20
N PHE A 249 14.78 -1.53 -4.33
CA PHE A 249 14.32 -0.15 -4.21
C PHE A 249 13.38 0.28 -5.35
N LEU A 250 13.81 0.19 -6.61
CA LEU A 250 13.00 0.58 -7.77
C LEU A 250 11.72 -0.25 -7.91
N PRO A 251 11.74 -1.60 -7.78
CA PRO A 251 10.54 -2.42 -7.75
C PRO A 251 9.52 -1.96 -6.70
N ARG A 252 9.96 -1.77 -5.44
CA ARG A 252 9.07 -1.35 -4.34
C ARG A 252 8.60 0.08 -4.50
N MET A 253 9.41 0.98 -5.05
CA MET A 253 8.98 2.35 -5.33
C MET A 253 7.86 2.35 -6.37
N PHE A 254 7.99 1.59 -7.46
CA PHE A 254 6.94 1.48 -8.48
C PHE A 254 5.64 0.90 -7.91
N LEU A 255 5.73 -0.18 -7.13
CA LEU A 255 4.57 -0.75 -6.42
C LEU A 255 3.96 0.26 -5.47
N GLY A 256 4.82 1.02 -4.78
CA GLY A 256 4.45 2.15 -3.93
C GLY A 256 3.53 3.13 -4.66
N VAL A 257 3.95 3.54 -5.86
CA VAL A 257 3.22 4.49 -6.71
C VAL A 257 1.91 3.90 -7.18
N PHE A 258 1.91 2.65 -7.62
CA PHE A 258 0.68 1.96 -8.05
C PHE A 258 -0.35 1.89 -6.91
N LEU A 259 0.05 1.38 -5.74
CA LEU A 259 -0.78 1.28 -4.54
C LEU A 259 -1.30 2.66 -4.09
N GLY A 260 -0.42 3.66 -4.08
CA GLY A 260 -0.76 5.04 -3.75
C GLY A 260 -1.79 5.65 -4.71
N ALA A 261 -1.65 5.39 -6.01
CA ALA A 261 -2.59 5.85 -7.04
C ALA A 261 -3.96 5.19 -6.92
N ILE A 262 -4.02 3.85 -6.76
CA ILE A 262 -5.32 3.16 -6.62
C ILE A 262 -6.03 3.54 -5.32
N CYS A 263 -5.29 3.79 -4.22
CA CYS A 263 -5.84 4.32 -2.99
C CYS A 263 -6.45 5.72 -3.21
N TRP A 264 -5.70 6.62 -3.85
CA TRP A 264 -6.17 7.98 -4.14
C TRP A 264 -7.43 7.98 -5.01
N TYR A 265 -7.40 7.27 -6.14
CA TYR A 265 -8.50 7.31 -7.10
C TYR A 265 -9.75 6.56 -6.65
N SER A 266 -9.61 5.50 -5.84
CA SER A 266 -10.76 4.82 -5.25
C SER A 266 -11.34 5.53 -4.03
N GLY A 267 -10.56 6.44 -3.41
CA GLY A 267 -10.90 7.08 -2.15
C GLY A 267 -10.99 6.11 -0.98
N SER A 268 -10.41 4.91 -1.11
CA SER A 268 -10.52 3.79 -0.18
C SER A 268 -9.16 3.13 -0.03
N LEU A 269 -8.80 2.74 1.20
CA LEU A 269 -7.62 1.93 1.45
C LEU A 269 -7.78 0.49 0.98
N TRP A 270 -9.01 -0.04 0.97
CA TRP A 270 -9.23 -1.48 0.77
C TRP A 270 -8.74 -2.04 -0.58
N PRO A 271 -8.91 -1.35 -1.73
CA PRO A 271 -8.28 -1.80 -2.98
C PRO A 271 -6.76 -1.90 -2.89
N SER A 272 -6.11 -0.97 -2.17
CA SER A 272 -4.67 -0.96 -1.96
C SER A 272 -4.23 -2.10 -1.02
N ILE A 273 -4.92 -2.27 0.11
CA ILE A 273 -4.70 -3.38 1.06
C ILE A 273 -4.81 -4.73 0.36
N LEU A 274 -5.85 -4.94 -0.45
CA LEU A 274 -6.04 -6.20 -1.16
C LEU A 274 -4.99 -6.43 -2.24
N ALA A 275 -4.62 -5.39 -3.00
CA ALA A 275 -3.55 -5.51 -3.99
C ALA A 275 -2.20 -5.83 -3.32
N HIS A 276 -1.87 -5.14 -2.23
CA HIS A 276 -0.64 -5.38 -1.46
C HIS A 276 -0.62 -6.79 -0.87
N LEU A 277 -1.72 -7.24 -0.25
CA LEU A 277 -1.87 -8.62 0.24
C LEU A 277 -1.63 -9.64 -0.87
N VAL A 278 -2.27 -9.46 -2.03
CA VAL A 278 -2.11 -10.38 -3.16
C VAL A 278 -0.67 -10.41 -3.65
N TYR A 279 -0.02 -9.24 -3.74
CA TYR A 279 1.36 -9.16 -4.19
C TYR A 279 2.33 -9.89 -3.26
N ASN A 280 2.30 -9.58 -1.95
CA ASN A 280 3.18 -10.23 -0.97
C ASN A 280 2.83 -11.71 -0.83
N GLY A 281 1.53 -12.05 -0.86
CA GLY A 281 1.07 -13.44 -0.78
C GLY A 281 1.58 -14.27 -1.96
N ALA A 282 1.52 -13.72 -3.18
CA ALA A 282 2.07 -14.36 -4.37
C ALA A 282 3.58 -14.58 -4.26
N GLN A 283 4.34 -13.63 -3.68
CA GLN A 283 5.77 -13.81 -3.43
C GLN A 283 6.05 -14.94 -2.42
N VAL A 284 5.32 -14.99 -1.31
CA VAL A 284 5.47 -16.06 -0.30
C VAL A 284 5.15 -17.44 -0.92
N ILE A 285 4.07 -17.52 -1.72
CA ILE A 285 3.69 -18.75 -2.43
C ILE A 285 4.78 -19.15 -3.43
N ALA A 286 5.30 -18.21 -4.22
CA ALA A 286 6.36 -18.46 -5.19
C ALA A 286 7.64 -18.98 -4.52
N VAL A 287 8.06 -18.36 -3.41
CA VAL A 287 9.22 -18.83 -2.62
C VAL A 287 8.99 -20.25 -2.08
N SER A 288 7.77 -20.57 -1.67
CA SER A 288 7.46 -21.86 -1.03
C SER A 288 7.33 -23.02 -2.03
N TYR A 289 6.79 -22.78 -3.23
CA TYR A 289 6.46 -23.83 -4.20
C TYR A 289 7.28 -23.78 -5.49
N ALA A 290 7.95 -22.67 -5.78
CA ALA A 290 8.82 -22.48 -6.93
C ALA A 290 10.17 -21.84 -6.53
N PRO A 291 10.88 -22.36 -5.51
CA PRO A 291 12.11 -21.75 -5.00
C PRO A 291 13.19 -21.62 -6.09
N GLU A 292 13.33 -22.62 -6.97
CA GLU A 292 14.28 -22.55 -8.08
C GLU A 292 14.02 -21.38 -9.03
N PHE A 293 12.75 -21.02 -9.26
CA PHE A 293 12.40 -19.89 -10.13
C PHE A 293 12.81 -18.56 -9.48
N VAL A 294 12.60 -18.45 -8.16
CA VAL A 294 12.98 -17.26 -7.40
C VAL A 294 14.50 -17.13 -7.29
N GLU A 295 15.22 -18.23 -7.04
CA GLU A 295 16.68 -18.25 -6.93
C GLU A 295 17.39 -17.99 -8.26
N LYS A 296 16.92 -18.61 -9.35
CA LYS A 296 17.48 -18.37 -10.69
C LYS A 296 17.16 -16.97 -11.20
N ASN A 297 16.12 -16.33 -10.67
CA ASN A 297 15.63 -15.00 -11.04
C ASN A 297 15.71 -14.74 -12.56
N PRO A 298 14.98 -15.53 -13.38
CA PRO A 298 15.16 -15.52 -14.82
C PRO A 298 14.83 -14.14 -15.41
N SER A 299 15.66 -13.71 -16.35
CA SER A 299 15.52 -12.41 -16.99
C SER A 299 14.19 -12.28 -17.72
N VAL A 300 13.48 -11.18 -17.53
CA VAL A 300 12.22 -10.92 -18.23
C VAL A 300 12.50 -10.24 -19.58
N PRO A 301 12.01 -10.78 -20.71
CA PRO A 301 12.16 -10.11 -21.99
C PRO A 301 11.55 -8.70 -21.98
N ILE A 302 12.28 -7.71 -22.48
CA ILE A 302 11.89 -6.28 -22.38
C ILE A 302 10.52 -5.98 -22.99
N TYR A 303 10.10 -6.68 -24.05
CA TYR A 303 8.77 -6.49 -24.64
C TYR A 303 7.64 -6.94 -23.71
N LEU A 304 7.85 -8.00 -22.92
CA LEU A 304 6.89 -8.48 -21.93
C LEU A 304 6.83 -7.54 -20.74
N ALA A 305 7.99 -7.06 -20.27
CA ALA A 305 8.06 -6.04 -19.23
C ALA A 305 7.36 -4.75 -19.65
N ALA A 306 7.61 -4.27 -20.88
CA ALA A 306 6.97 -3.08 -21.43
C ALA A 306 5.46 -3.24 -21.55
N LEU A 307 4.97 -4.37 -22.07
CA LEU A 307 3.54 -4.67 -22.15
C LEU A 307 2.89 -4.70 -20.76
N SER A 308 3.52 -5.39 -19.80
CA SER A 308 3.10 -5.43 -18.39
C SER A 308 2.97 -4.02 -17.81
N GLY A 309 4.00 -3.18 -17.95
CA GLY A 309 4.00 -1.80 -17.48
C GLY A 309 2.89 -0.95 -18.12
N LEU A 310 2.69 -1.08 -19.44
CA LEU A 310 1.63 -0.39 -20.16
C LEU A 310 0.23 -0.80 -19.67
N VAL A 311 0.01 -2.09 -19.42
CA VAL A 311 -1.28 -2.58 -18.89
C VAL A 311 -1.49 -2.08 -17.46
N THR A 312 -0.46 -2.08 -16.61
CA THR A 312 -0.55 -1.52 -15.25
C THR A 312 -0.90 -0.02 -15.29
N LEU A 313 -0.28 0.75 -16.19
CA LEU A 313 -0.63 2.16 -16.41
C LEU A 313 -2.05 2.34 -16.95
N ALA A 314 -2.51 1.46 -17.84
CA ALA A 314 -3.89 1.46 -18.34
C ALA A 314 -4.89 1.20 -17.20
N VAL A 315 -4.60 0.27 -16.29
CA VAL A 315 -5.41 0.05 -15.08
C VAL A 315 -5.47 1.30 -14.23
N MET A 316 -4.33 1.96 -13.96
CA MET A 316 -4.30 3.23 -13.22
C MET A 316 -5.10 4.33 -13.90
N TRP A 317 -5.06 4.39 -15.24
CA TRP A 317 -5.87 5.30 -16.02
C TRP A 317 -7.37 5.00 -15.87
N VAL A 318 -7.79 3.73 -15.91
CA VAL A 318 -9.19 3.33 -15.65
C VAL A 318 -9.63 3.75 -14.24
N PHE A 319 -8.79 3.53 -13.22
CA PHE A 319 -9.06 4.02 -11.86
C PHE A 319 -9.32 5.53 -11.84
N ARG A 320 -8.49 6.30 -12.54
CA ARG A 320 -8.66 7.75 -12.68
C ARG A 320 -9.98 8.10 -13.36
N THR A 321 -10.37 7.38 -14.43
CA THR A 321 -11.65 7.65 -15.14
C THR A 321 -12.89 7.39 -14.27
N TYR A 322 -12.82 6.39 -13.38
CA TYR A 322 -13.90 6.10 -12.45
C TYR A 322 -13.82 6.89 -11.13
N SER A 323 -12.73 7.63 -10.92
CA SER A 323 -12.54 8.39 -9.70
C SER A 323 -13.51 9.55 -9.63
N THR A 324 -14.17 9.68 -8.49
CA THR A 324 -14.91 10.91 -8.14
C THR A 324 -14.17 11.76 -7.12
N ILE A 325 -12.97 11.34 -6.72
CA ILE A 325 -12.17 11.99 -5.70
C ILE A 325 -11.47 13.21 -6.30
N SER A 326 -11.61 14.34 -5.63
CA SER A 326 -10.85 15.55 -5.95
C SER A 326 -10.10 16.06 -4.72
N TYR A 327 -9.04 16.83 -4.95
CA TYR A 327 -8.31 17.48 -3.86
C TYR A 327 -9.24 18.31 -2.97
N ARG A 328 -10.10 19.13 -3.59
CA ARG A 328 -11.04 20.01 -2.87
C ARG A 328 -12.01 19.23 -1.98
N GLU A 329 -12.54 18.11 -2.48
CA GLU A 329 -13.45 17.26 -1.69
C GLU A 329 -12.77 16.68 -0.44
N VAL A 330 -11.48 16.37 -0.52
CA VAL A 330 -10.74 15.71 0.58
C VAL A 330 -10.15 16.70 1.57
N TYR A 331 -9.71 17.88 1.11
CA TYR A 331 -8.91 18.82 1.92
C TYR A 331 -9.55 20.22 2.11
N GLU A 332 -10.55 20.61 1.31
CA GLU A 332 -11.20 21.94 1.37
C GLU A 332 -12.67 21.87 1.83
N SER A 333 -13.14 20.71 2.31
CA SER A 333 -14.56 20.47 2.61
C SER A 333 -15.14 21.30 3.76
N ASP A 334 -14.29 21.82 4.66
CA ASP A 334 -14.73 22.69 5.77
C ASP A 334 -15.15 24.08 5.28
N ASP A 335 -14.61 24.56 4.14
CA ASP A 335 -14.93 25.87 3.57
C ASP A 335 -16.25 25.86 2.75
N ILE A 336 -16.73 24.68 2.36
CA ILE A 336 -17.97 24.54 1.56
C ILE A 336 -19.23 24.73 2.44
N LYS A 337 -19.11 24.61 3.76
CA LYS A 337 -20.24 24.73 4.69
C LYS A 337 -20.53 26.16 5.17
N SER A 338 -19.67 27.14 4.89
CA SER A 338 -19.86 28.52 5.38
C SER A 338 -20.51 29.48 4.37
N ASN A 339 -20.48 29.21 3.06
CA ASN A 339 -20.81 30.22 2.04
C ASN A 339 -21.85 29.81 0.97
N ASN A 340 -22.61 28.73 1.14
CA ASN A 340 -23.70 28.41 0.20
C ASN A 340 -25.04 29.05 0.61
N GLU A 341 -25.11 30.38 0.52
CA GLU A 341 -26.39 31.12 0.43
C GLU A 341 -26.90 31.28 -1.02
N PHE A 342 -26.24 30.69 -2.03
CA PHE A 342 -26.67 30.83 -3.42
C PHE A 342 -26.79 29.49 -4.15
N LEU A 343 -27.83 28.72 -3.81
CA LEU A 343 -28.50 27.82 -4.75
C LEU A 343 -30.00 27.77 -4.39
N VAL A 344 -30.74 28.77 -4.87
CA VAL A 344 -32.19 28.68 -5.14
C VAL A 344 -32.38 28.01 -6.49
#